data_AF-S4XTS1-F1
#
_entry.id   AF-S4XTS1-F1
#
_cell.length_a   1.000
_cell.length_b   1.000
_cell.length_c   1.000
_cell.angle_alpha   90.00
_cell.angle_beta   90.00
_cell.angle_gamma   90.00
#
_symmetry.space_group_name_H-M   'P 1'
#
loop_
_entity.id
_entity.type
_entity.pdbx_description
1 polymer ?
#
loop_
_entity_poly.entity_id
_entity_poly.type
_entity_poly.pdbx_seq_one_letter_code
_entity_poly.pdbx_strand_id
1 'polypeptide(L)'
;MSLAIVGSACTVLGTGDAGSNMVSGGDCTPSDEGGSAPAPSFPGSGTSGAGEPITADLDSLSCGASRLGTPVDETAQVDCYYTNSNPTTPMAFVERVVEIAESEELVHVRLTLNPAFVDNTYGETAIGWGGEAQPEQQPAPGGPGQPPAPGGGPKPKGHKGHTFKDLVGSDKAQFQLTDGKGELVLDFFVDYVSADEAKPSGYGSLGVLGGEGKMLLGDAGAVVAATTSLDRDLNACGYGAYVVDSPETDESYTPNPQAPGWDYRVVYDVWVSASAFGAAGFGDATISYVHASPSKYPSDTLTVTPGPCPPTTCEGEDPPAGEGGGDPGEEPGGGEECKDSGGECTANADCCWDSDVCLGGVCQPFDVPQ
;
A
#
# COMPACT_ATOMS: atom_id res chain seq x y z
N MET A 1 10.56 -46.60 33.49
CA MET A 1 11.90 -46.75 34.12
C MET A 1 12.93 -46.31 33.10
N SER A 2 13.83 -45.43 33.51
CA SER A 2 14.85 -44.78 32.68
C SER A 2 15.66 -45.73 31.81
N LEU A 3 16.06 -45.27 30.62
CA LEU A 3 17.32 -45.63 30.00
C LEU A 3 17.83 -44.46 29.14
N ALA A 4 19.10 -44.12 29.35
CA ALA A 4 19.86 -43.10 28.63
C ALA A 4 20.84 -43.75 27.64
N ILE A 5 21.12 -43.07 26.51
CA ILE A 5 22.26 -43.23 25.58
C ILE A 5 22.44 -41.83 24.94
N VAL A 6 23.43 -40.97 25.21
CA VAL A 6 24.91 -40.91 25.00
C VAL A 6 25.40 -40.76 23.55
N GLY A 7 26.06 -39.61 23.30
CA GLY A 7 27.13 -39.34 22.31
C GLY A 7 26.67 -38.98 20.88
N SER A 8 27.25 -38.01 20.15
CA SER A 8 28.59 -37.42 20.26
C SER A 8 28.66 -35.99 19.69
N ALA A 9 29.56 -35.21 20.29
CA ALA A 9 30.01 -33.90 19.87
C ALA A 9 31.06 -33.97 18.74
N CYS A 10 31.13 -32.90 17.94
CA CYS A 10 32.38 -32.43 17.32
C CYS A 10 32.54 -30.94 17.63
N THR A 11 33.59 -30.63 18.37
CA THR A 11 34.12 -29.29 18.65
C THR A 11 35.10 -28.86 17.57
N VAL A 12 35.11 -27.59 17.19
CA VAL A 12 36.31 -26.88 16.72
C VAL A 12 36.44 -25.58 17.52
N LEU A 13 37.66 -25.34 18.02
CA LEU A 13 38.12 -24.22 18.84
C LEU A 13 39.00 -23.28 18.02
N GLY A 14 38.96 -21.98 18.37
CA GLY A 14 40.04 -20.98 18.18
C GLY A 14 39.99 -20.19 16.86
N THR A 15 40.36 -18.90 16.74
CA THR A 15 40.99 -17.89 17.62
C THR A 15 40.99 -16.54 16.85
N GLY A 16 40.87 -15.39 17.55
CA GLY A 16 41.20 -14.03 17.04
C GLY A 16 40.09 -13.39 16.17
N ASP A 17 39.88 -12.08 16.12
CA ASP A 17 40.64 -10.93 16.59
C ASP A 17 39.68 -9.73 16.72
N ALA A 18 39.97 -8.78 17.60
CA ALA A 18 39.30 -7.49 17.62
C ALA A 18 39.88 -6.65 16.47
N GLY A 19 39.05 -6.30 15.50
CA GLY A 19 39.45 -5.46 14.38
C GLY A 19 38.29 -4.62 13.88
N SER A 20 38.26 -3.35 14.30
CA SER A 20 37.54 -2.31 13.61
C SER A 20 37.94 -2.34 12.13
N ASN A 21 36.96 -2.48 11.24
CA ASN A 21 37.10 -2.00 9.88
C ASN A 21 35.74 -1.58 9.36
N MET A 22 35.64 -0.27 9.12
CA MET A 22 34.67 0.31 8.23
C MET A 22 34.77 -0.40 6.87
N VAL A 23 33.65 -0.87 6.35
CA VAL A 23 33.50 -1.15 4.93
C VAL A 23 32.48 -0.16 4.41
N SER A 24 33.01 0.88 3.78
CA SER A 24 32.32 1.78 2.87
C SER A 24 31.92 1.00 1.62
N GLY A 25 30.71 1.26 1.13
CA GLY A 25 30.26 0.88 -0.21
C GLY A 25 29.77 -0.57 -0.34
N GLY A 26 28.50 -0.81 0.01
CA GLY A 26 27.77 -1.97 -0.49
C GLY A 26 27.17 -1.63 -1.85
N ASP A 27 27.79 -2.12 -2.92
CA ASP A 27 27.19 -2.17 -4.26
C ASP A 27 25.85 -2.90 -4.19
N CYS A 28 24.78 -2.28 -4.67
CA CYS A 28 23.48 -2.93 -4.87
C CYS A 28 23.58 -3.88 -6.06
N THR A 29 24.08 -5.09 -5.84
CA THR A 29 23.83 -6.19 -6.78
C THR A 29 22.37 -6.63 -6.63
N PRO A 30 21.55 -6.63 -7.70
CA PRO A 30 20.23 -7.27 -7.65
C PRO A 30 20.45 -8.73 -7.25
N SER A 31 19.89 -9.12 -6.12
CA SER A 31 19.89 -10.53 -5.74
C SER A 31 18.87 -11.21 -6.64
N ASP A 32 19.34 -12.05 -7.57
CA ASP A 32 18.52 -12.97 -8.39
C ASP A 32 17.87 -14.09 -7.54
N GLU A 33 17.64 -13.87 -6.24
CA GLU A 33 16.97 -14.79 -5.34
C GLU A 33 15.57 -14.25 -5.03
N GLY A 34 14.58 -14.67 -5.81
CA GLY A 34 13.17 -14.91 -5.45
C GLY A 34 12.43 -14.03 -4.42
N GLY A 35 12.87 -12.82 -4.13
CA GLY A 35 12.23 -11.92 -3.18
C GLY A 35 11.05 -11.20 -3.82
N SER A 36 9.91 -11.17 -3.11
CA SER A 36 8.76 -10.34 -3.50
C SER A 36 9.19 -8.91 -3.77
N ALA A 37 8.74 -8.35 -4.90
CA ALA A 37 8.89 -6.92 -5.15
C ALA A 37 8.14 -6.13 -4.05
N PRO A 38 8.67 -4.97 -3.60
CA PRO A 38 7.97 -4.15 -2.62
C PRO A 38 6.62 -3.69 -3.18
N ALA A 39 5.62 -3.54 -2.30
CA ALA A 39 4.34 -2.96 -2.68
C ALA A 39 4.51 -1.54 -3.24
N PRO A 40 3.77 -1.14 -4.29
CA PRO A 40 3.74 0.26 -4.72
C PRO A 40 3.30 1.18 -3.58
N SER A 41 3.94 2.33 -3.46
CA SER A 41 3.48 3.37 -2.54
C SER A 41 2.37 4.17 -3.20
N PHE A 42 1.16 4.07 -2.65
CA PHE A 42 0.05 4.99 -2.95
C PHE A 42 -0.11 5.98 -1.81
N PRO A 43 -0.23 7.28 -2.08
CA PRO A 43 -0.37 8.30 -1.05
C PRO A 43 -1.72 8.18 -0.32
N GLY A 44 -1.80 8.79 0.86
CA GLY A 44 -3.06 8.97 1.58
C GLY A 44 -3.37 7.92 2.65
N SER A 45 -2.41 7.13 3.09
CA SER A 45 -2.58 6.16 4.19
C SER A 45 -2.83 6.77 5.58
N GLY A 46 -2.82 8.10 5.69
CA GLY A 46 -2.78 8.79 6.98
C GLY A 46 -1.55 8.40 7.82
N THR A 47 -1.64 8.61 9.12
CA THR A 47 -0.58 8.33 10.10
C THR A 47 -0.89 7.13 11.00
N SER A 48 -1.88 6.31 10.63
CA SER A 48 -2.36 5.22 11.48
C SER A 48 -1.54 3.94 11.39
N GLY A 49 -0.62 3.86 10.43
CA GLY A 49 0.10 2.63 10.09
C GLY A 49 -0.65 1.73 9.11
N ALA A 50 -1.86 2.10 8.67
CA ALA A 50 -2.59 1.35 7.64
C ALA A 50 -1.85 1.30 6.28
N GLY A 51 -0.88 2.19 6.08
CA GLY A 51 0.01 2.23 4.91
C GLY A 51 1.14 1.21 4.92
N GLU A 52 1.43 0.61 6.08
CA GLU A 52 2.54 -0.33 6.21
C GLU A 52 2.26 -1.63 5.45
N PRO A 53 3.30 -2.25 4.85
CA PRO A 53 3.17 -3.57 4.23
C PRO A 53 2.61 -4.59 5.21
N ILE A 54 1.80 -5.52 4.71
CA ILE A 54 1.26 -6.59 5.55
C ILE A 54 2.41 -7.48 6.02
N THR A 55 2.67 -7.44 7.32
CA THR A 55 3.77 -8.19 7.97
C THR A 55 3.28 -8.96 9.20
N ALA A 56 1.99 -8.88 9.51
CA ALA A 56 1.26 -9.61 10.55
C ALA A 56 -0.19 -9.09 10.60
N ASP A 57 -1.10 -9.92 11.11
CA ASP A 57 -2.54 -9.71 11.23
C ASP A 57 -2.85 -8.30 11.74
N LEU A 58 -3.30 -7.46 10.81
CA LEU A 58 -3.87 -6.18 11.19
C LEU A 58 -5.22 -6.47 11.79
N ASP A 59 -5.37 -6.18 13.08
CA ASP A 59 -6.66 -6.33 13.75
C ASP A 59 -7.72 -5.61 12.92
N SER A 60 -8.69 -6.38 12.41
CA SER A 60 -9.79 -5.92 11.57
C SER A 60 -10.62 -4.80 12.23
N LEU A 61 -10.51 -4.67 13.57
CA LEU A 61 -11.15 -3.65 14.39
C LEU A 61 -10.19 -2.55 14.85
N SER A 62 -8.94 -2.54 14.37
CA SER A 62 -7.96 -1.50 14.68
C SER A 62 -7.89 -0.42 13.62
N CYS A 63 -7.34 0.72 14.03
CA CYS A 63 -7.09 1.85 13.13
C CYS A 63 -5.86 1.62 12.22
N GLY A 64 -5.13 0.51 12.31
CA GLY A 64 -3.96 0.21 11.45
C GLY A 64 -2.63 0.04 12.18
N ALA A 65 -2.56 0.32 13.48
CA ALA A 65 -1.32 0.19 14.27
C ALA A 65 -1.23 -1.12 15.07
N SER A 66 -2.31 -1.88 15.20
CA SER A 66 -2.36 -3.08 16.05
C SER A 66 -2.12 -4.33 15.23
N ARG A 67 -1.13 -5.12 15.64
CA ARG A 67 -0.78 -6.40 15.05
C ARG A 67 -1.13 -7.53 16.03
N LEU A 68 -1.95 -8.49 15.60
CA LEU A 68 -2.41 -9.62 16.43
C LEU A 68 -1.74 -10.96 16.05
N GLY A 69 -1.10 -11.01 14.88
CA GLY A 69 -0.62 -12.25 14.27
C GLY A 69 0.90 -12.31 14.15
N THR A 70 1.39 -13.48 13.77
CA THR A 70 2.77 -13.67 13.33
C THR A 70 2.73 -14.27 11.94
N PRO A 71 3.39 -13.67 10.93
CA PRO A 71 3.36 -14.19 9.59
C PRO A 71 4.13 -15.52 9.53
N VAL A 72 3.68 -16.46 8.68
CA VAL A 72 4.36 -17.74 8.45
C VAL A 72 5.62 -17.53 7.61
N ASP A 73 5.62 -16.52 6.73
CA ASP A 73 6.75 -16.01 5.97
C ASP A 73 6.84 -14.50 6.18
N GLU A 74 8.03 -13.96 6.47
CA GLU A 74 8.24 -12.53 6.73
C GLU A 74 7.97 -11.63 5.50
N THR A 75 7.82 -12.23 4.31
CA THR A 75 7.58 -11.48 3.06
C THR A 75 6.19 -11.71 2.49
N ALA A 76 5.39 -10.64 2.46
CA ALA A 76 4.15 -10.63 1.70
C ALA A 76 4.45 -10.80 0.19
N GLN A 77 3.59 -11.52 -0.51
CA GLN A 77 3.61 -11.55 -1.97
C GLN A 77 2.78 -10.40 -2.52
N VAL A 78 3.29 -9.74 -3.56
CA VAL A 78 2.65 -8.58 -4.16
C VAL A 78 2.43 -8.78 -5.65
N ASP A 79 1.19 -8.56 -6.11
CA ASP A 79 0.85 -8.46 -7.52
C ASP A 79 0.22 -7.12 -7.86
N CYS A 80 0.65 -6.54 -8.98
CA CYS A 80 0.14 -5.28 -9.47
C CYS A 80 -0.86 -5.49 -10.60
N TYR A 81 -1.86 -4.62 -10.66
CA TYR A 81 -2.97 -4.75 -11.57
C TYR A 81 -3.05 -3.54 -12.48
N TYR A 82 -3.10 -3.80 -13.77
CA TYR A 82 -3.07 -2.78 -14.80
C TYR A 82 -4.36 -2.80 -15.60
N THR A 83 -4.71 -1.65 -16.19
CA THR A 83 -5.76 -1.57 -17.18
C THR A 83 -5.16 -1.72 -18.58
N ASN A 84 -5.95 -2.23 -19.52
CA ASN A 84 -5.52 -2.38 -20.91
C ASN A 84 -5.14 -1.03 -21.58
N SER A 85 -5.64 0.09 -21.05
CA SER A 85 -5.38 1.43 -21.55
C SER A 85 -4.14 2.09 -20.94
N ASN A 86 -3.64 1.60 -19.79
CA ASN A 86 -2.43 2.11 -19.16
C ASN A 86 -1.63 0.94 -18.52
N PRO A 87 -0.66 0.36 -19.24
CA PRO A 87 0.14 -0.76 -18.77
C PRO A 87 1.35 -0.35 -17.91
N THR A 88 1.54 0.94 -17.61
CA THR A 88 2.73 1.42 -16.88
C THR A 88 2.42 1.94 -15.48
N THR A 89 1.15 2.28 -15.20
CA THR A 89 0.72 2.70 -13.86
C THR A 89 -0.20 1.63 -13.27
N PRO A 90 0.17 1.01 -12.14
CA PRO A 90 -0.72 0.07 -11.47
C PRO A 90 -1.96 0.82 -10.99
N MET A 91 -3.14 0.28 -11.33
CA MET A 91 -4.45 0.79 -10.92
C MET A 91 -4.89 0.19 -9.59
N ALA A 92 -4.29 -0.92 -9.19
CA ALA A 92 -4.37 -1.52 -7.88
C ALA A 92 -3.14 -2.40 -7.65
N PHE A 93 -2.92 -2.79 -6.40
CA PHE A 93 -2.05 -3.90 -6.07
C PHE A 93 -2.71 -4.77 -5.00
N VAL A 94 -2.29 -6.03 -4.96
CA VAL A 94 -2.69 -7.01 -3.95
C VAL A 94 -1.46 -7.42 -3.19
N GLU A 95 -1.55 -7.35 -1.87
CA GLU A 95 -0.61 -8.00 -0.96
C GLU A 95 -1.28 -9.24 -0.38
N ARG A 96 -0.53 -10.33 -0.22
CA ARG A 96 -1.01 -11.54 0.44
C ARG A 96 0.07 -12.14 1.35
N VAL A 97 -0.34 -12.59 2.52
CA VAL A 97 0.52 -13.28 3.48
C VAL A 97 -0.27 -14.42 4.12
N VAL A 98 0.42 -15.53 4.39
CA VAL A 98 -0.11 -16.58 5.26
C VAL A 98 0.40 -16.29 6.66
N GLU A 99 -0.48 -16.28 7.64
CA GLU A 99 -0.17 -15.90 9.01
C GLU A 99 -0.86 -16.80 10.03
N ILE A 100 -0.37 -16.76 11.26
CA ILE A 100 -1.00 -17.40 12.40
C ILE A 100 -1.59 -16.30 13.28
N ALA A 101 -2.91 -16.27 13.40
CA ALA A 101 -3.67 -15.37 14.27
C ALA A 101 -4.56 -16.21 15.20
N GLU A 102 -4.55 -15.91 16.49
CA GLU A 102 -5.33 -16.64 17.52
C GLU A 102 -5.19 -18.19 17.50
N SER A 103 -4.05 -18.71 17.04
CA SER A 103 -3.77 -20.15 16.84
C SER A 103 -4.45 -20.79 15.62
N GLU A 104 -5.03 -19.99 14.73
CA GLU A 104 -5.53 -20.41 13.42
C GLU A 104 -4.58 -19.90 12.32
N GLU A 105 -4.40 -20.71 11.28
CA GLU A 105 -3.65 -20.31 10.09
C GLU A 105 -4.62 -19.62 9.13
N LEU A 106 -4.34 -18.36 8.82
CA LEU A 106 -5.14 -17.48 7.98
C LEU A 106 -4.33 -17.06 6.75
N VAL A 107 -5.03 -16.86 5.65
CA VAL A 107 -4.56 -16.12 4.49
C VAL A 107 -5.14 -14.71 4.60
N HIS A 108 -4.28 -13.73 4.83
CA HIS A 108 -4.65 -12.32 4.79
C HIS A 108 -4.35 -11.78 3.39
N VAL A 109 -5.39 -11.25 2.74
CA VAL A 109 -5.29 -10.63 1.43
C VAL A 109 -5.74 -9.18 1.54
N ARG A 110 -4.87 -8.26 1.11
CA ARG A 110 -5.16 -6.84 1.00
C ARG A 110 -5.21 -6.43 -0.46
N LEU A 111 -6.28 -5.75 -0.84
CA LEU A 111 -6.38 -5.02 -2.11
C LEU A 111 -6.32 -3.52 -1.82
N THR A 112 -5.37 -2.83 -2.43
CA THR A 112 -5.24 -1.37 -2.38
C THR A 112 -5.45 -0.80 -3.77
N LEU A 113 -6.45 0.08 -3.93
CA LEU A 113 -6.72 0.76 -5.19
C LEU A 113 -5.89 2.05 -5.30
N ASN A 114 -5.49 2.38 -6.53
CA ASN A 114 -4.78 3.63 -6.81
C ASN A 114 -5.74 4.83 -6.60
N PRO A 115 -5.41 5.83 -5.78
CA PRO A 115 -6.23 7.02 -5.58
C PRO A 115 -6.51 7.84 -6.86
N ALA A 116 -5.74 7.63 -7.92
CA ALA A 116 -6.06 8.17 -9.24
C ALA A 116 -7.35 7.57 -9.84
N PHE A 117 -7.71 6.35 -9.46
CA PHE A 117 -8.95 5.67 -9.85
C PHE A 117 -10.12 6.06 -8.96
N VAL A 118 -9.97 5.85 -7.65
CA VAL A 118 -10.97 6.08 -6.61
C VAL A 118 -10.27 6.22 -5.26
N ASP A 119 -10.83 7.04 -4.37
CA ASP A 119 -10.33 7.33 -3.03
C ASP A 119 -11.50 7.58 -2.06
N ASN A 120 -11.20 7.75 -0.78
CA ASN A 120 -12.15 8.08 0.30
C ASN A 120 -12.31 9.60 0.49
N THR A 121 -12.24 10.39 -0.58
CA THR A 121 -12.63 11.80 -0.57
C THR A 121 -14.02 11.97 -1.18
N TYR A 122 -14.94 12.53 -0.43
CA TYR A 122 -16.35 12.67 -0.81
C TYR A 122 -17.00 13.88 -0.14
N GLY A 123 -18.14 14.28 -0.69
CA GLY A 123 -18.87 15.47 -0.26
C GLY A 123 -18.25 16.75 -0.82
N GLU A 124 -18.29 17.83 -0.04
CA GLU A 124 -17.66 19.11 -0.40
C GLU A 124 -16.13 19.03 -0.42
N THR A 125 -15.54 18.01 0.20
CA THR A 125 -14.08 17.81 0.31
C THR A 125 -13.53 16.82 -0.73
N ALA A 126 -14.36 16.34 -1.65
CA ALA A 126 -13.94 15.44 -2.71
C ALA A 126 -12.87 16.07 -3.63
N ILE A 127 -11.78 15.34 -3.91
CA ILE A 127 -10.72 15.78 -4.81
C ILE A 127 -10.67 14.93 -6.08
N GLY A 128 -10.63 15.56 -7.25
CA GLY A 128 -10.50 14.86 -8.54
C GLY A 128 -11.81 14.44 -9.20
N TRP A 129 -12.97 14.61 -8.56
CA TRP A 129 -14.28 14.53 -9.22
C TRP A 129 -14.76 15.93 -9.63
N GLY A 130 -15.45 16.06 -10.77
CA GLY A 130 -16.07 17.32 -11.17
C GLY A 130 -15.33 18.20 -12.19
N GLY A 131 -14.38 17.67 -12.96
CA GLY A 131 -13.69 18.45 -13.99
C GLY A 131 -14.63 19.12 -15.01
N GLU A 132 -14.62 20.45 -15.07
CA GLU A 132 -14.89 21.16 -16.33
C GLU A 132 -13.80 20.80 -17.36
N ALA A 133 -14.09 20.95 -18.65
CA ALA A 133 -13.09 20.71 -19.69
C ALA A 133 -11.82 21.53 -19.38
N GLN A 134 -10.66 20.89 -19.23
CA GLN A 134 -9.42 21.63 -19.36
C GLN A 134 -9.48 22.31 -20.74
N PRO A 135 -9.29 23.64 -20.84
CA PRO A 135 -8.92 24.23 -22.12
C PRO A 135 -7.73 23.43 -22.61
N GLU A 136 -7.72 23.04 -23.88
CA GLU A 136 -6.54 22.45 -24.53
C GLU A 136 -5.30 23.16 -23.98
N GLN A 137 -4.44 22.42 -23.26
CA GLN A 137 -3.19 22.98 -22.79
C GLN A 137 -2.48 23.51 -24.02
N GLN A 138 -2.45 24.85 -24.14
CA GLN A 138 -1.59 25.51 -25.09
C GLN A 138 -0.19 24.95 -24.80
N PRO A 139 0.50 24.35 -25.77
CA PRO A 139 1.74 23.65 -25.50
C PRO A 139 2.67 24.63 -24.79
N ALA A 140 3.06 24.28 -23.57
CA ALA A 140 4.15 24.96 -22.90
C ALA A 140 5.35 24.92 -23.86
N PRO A 141 6.10 26.02 -24.03
CA PRO A 141 7.23 26.05 -24.95
C PRO A 141 8.36 25.17 -24.38
N GLY A 142 8.26 23.86 -24.59
CA GLY A 142 9.31 22.90 -24.35
C GLY A 142 10.34 23.01 -25.47
N GLY A 143 11.56 23.38 -25.13
CA GLY A 143 12.70 23.25 -26.03
C GLY A 143 12.90 21.78 -26.44
N PRO A 144 13.40 21.51 -27.66
CA PRO A 144 13.56 20.15 -28.15
C PRO A 144 14.57 19.37 -27.27
N GLY A 145 14.10 18.32 -26.59
CA GLY A 145 14.99 17.32 -25.95
C GLY A 145 14.57 16.78 -24.58
N GLN A 146 13.51 17.26 -23.94
CA GLN A 146 13.12 16.78 -22.62
C GLN A 146 12.03 15.68 -22.71
N PRO A 147 12.23 14.49 -22.13
CA PRO A 147 11.19 13.47 -22.06
C PRO A 147 10.03 13.95 -21.15
N PRO A 148 8.77 13.59 -21.46
CA PRO A 148 7.63 13.97 -20.63
C PRO A 148 7.71 13.33 -19.24
N ALA A 149 7.28 14.08 -18.22
CA ALA A 149 7.20 13.61 -16.84
C ALA A 149 6.29 12.36 -16.74
N PRO A 150 6.65 11.35 -15.91
CA PRO A 150 5.78 10.22 -15.63
C PRO A 150 4.47 10.72 -15.03
N GLY A 151 3.32 10.38 -15.65
CA GLY A 151 1.99 10.76 -15.15
C GLY A 151 1.35 12.02 -15.77
N GLY A 152 2.02 12.70 -16.70
CA GLY A 152 1.49 13.90 -17.39
C GLY A 152 0.45 13.66 -18.49
N GLY A 153 -0.26 12.53 -18.47
CA GLY A 153 -1.34 12.25 -19.43
C GLY A 153 -2.59 13.09 -19.13
N PRO A 154 -3.40 13.48 -20.12
CA PRO A 154 -4.68 14.14 -19.87
C PRO A 154 -5.54 13.27 -18.94
N LYS A 155 -5.85 13.76 -17.73
CA LYS A 155 -6.77 13.10 -16.80
C LYS A 155 -8.12 12.91 -17.52
N PRO A 156 -8.65 11.69 -17.66
CA PRO A 156 -9.90 11.48 -18.37
C PRO A 156 -11.06 12.13 -17.62
N LYS A 157 -12.10 12.54 -18.35
CA LYS A 157 -13.25 13.27 -17.80
C LYS A 157 -14.12 12.34 -16.94
N GLY A 158 -13.89 12.35 -15.63
CA GLY A 158 -14.69 11.64 -14.63
C GLY A 158 -16.06 12.26 -14.34
N HIS A 159 -16.73 11.70 -13.34
CA HIS A 159 -18.09 12.08 -12.93
C HIS A 159 -18.13 13.45 -12.21
N LYS A 160 -19.32 14.06 -12.14
CA LYS A 160 -19.54 15.36 -11.51
C LYS A 160 -19.86 15.22 -10.01
N GLY A 161 -18.81 15.02 -9.21
CA GLY A 161 -18.91 14.86 -7.76
C GLY A 161 -18.83 13.40 -7.31
N HIS A 162 -18.68 13.25 -6.00
CA HIS A 162 -18.58 11.99 -5.28
C HIS A 162 -19.11 12.24 -3.87
N THR A 163 -20.15 11.55 -3.45
CA THR A 163 -20.78 11.74 -2.14
C THR A 163 -20.67 10.46 -1.32
N PHE A 164 -20.77 10.58 0.00
CA PHE A 164 -20.77 9.41 0.89
C PHE A 164 -21.83 8.36 0.48
N LYS A 165 -23.00 8.82 -0.01
CA LYS A 165 -24.08 7.92 -0.47
C LYS A 165 -23.78 7.20 -1.76
N ASP A 166 -22.84 7.68 -2.56
CA ASP A 166 -22.41 6.98 -3.76
C ASP A 166 -21.55 5.76 -3.39
N LEU A 167 -20.82 5.82 -2.28
CA LEU A 167 -20.06 4.68 -1.72
C LEU A 167 -20.99 3.65 -1.06
N VAL A 168 -21.96 4.14 -0.27
CA VAL A 168 -22.89 3.28 0.49
C VAL A 168 -23.79 2.49 -0.46
N GLY A 169 -23.64 1.17 -0.43
CA GLY A 169 -24.52 0.29 -1.19
C GLY A 169 -24.19 0.23 -2.70
N SER A 170 -22.91 0.41 -3.07
CA SER A 170 -22.48 0.45 -4.47
C SER A 170 -21.17 -0.30 -4.69
N ASP A 171 -20.13 0.13 -3.98
CA ASP A 171 -18.76 -0.24 -4.27
C ASP A 171 -18.43 -1.63 -3.73
N LYS A 172 -17.66 -2.38 -4.52
CA LYS A 172 -17.27 -3.77 -4.21
C LYS A 172 -16.04 -4.19 -5.00
N ALA A 173 -15.33 -5.17 -4.47
CA ALA A 173 -14.25 -5.86 -5.17
C ALA A 173 -14.48 -7.38 -5.21
N GLN A 174 -14.09 -8.02 -6.31
CA GLN A 174 -14.13 -9.48 -6.46
C GLN A 174 -12.78 -10.10 -6.10
N PHE A 175 -12.81 -11.11 -5.24
CA PHE A 175 -11.65 -11.89 -4.84
C PHE A 175 -11.81 -13.33 -5.34
N GLN A 176 -10.79 -13.82 -6.03
CA GLN A 176 -10.73 -15.19 -6.54
C GLN A 176 -9.48 -15.87 -5.99
N LEU A 177 -9.67 -16.84 -5.09
CA LEU A 177 -8.57 -17.53 -4.40
C LEU A 177 -8.46 -18.98 -4.86
N THR A 178 -7.24 -19.40 -5.15
CA THR A 178 -6.91 -20.75 -5.63
C THR A 178 -6.13 -21.55 -4.60
N ASP A 179 -6.17 -22.89 -4.70
CA ASP A 179 -5.28 -23.77 -3.95
C ASP A 179 -3.88 -23.86 -4.58
N GLY A 180 -2.94 -24.52 -3.92
CA GLY A 180 -1.58 -24.73 -4.42
C GLY A 180 -1.46 -25.55 -5.71
N LYS A 181 -2.57 -26.03 -6.28
CA LYS A 181 -2.64 -26.67 -7.61
C LYS A 181 -3.23 -25.75 -8.67
N GLY A 182 -3.64 -24.53 -8.30
CA GLY A 182 -4.27 -23.55 -9.17
C GLY A 182 -5.78 -23.76 -9.36
N GLU A 183 -6.43 -24.62 -8.57
CA GLU A 183 -7.87 -24.80 -8.64
C GLU A 183 -8.59 -23.69 -7.88
N LEU A 184 -9.61 -23.07 -8.48
CA LEU A 184 -10.41 -22.02 -7.84
C LEU A 184 -11.20 -22.62 -6.66
N VAL A 185 -10.94 -22.12 -5.45
CA VAL A 185 -11.57 -22.59 -4.20
C VAL A 185 -12.64 -21.62 -3.73
N LEU A 186 -12.33 -20.32 -3.71
CA LEU A 186 -13.24 -19.26 -3.28
C LEU A 186 -13.36 -18.21 -4.38
N ASP A 187 -14.58 -17.73 -4.58
CA ASP A 187 -14.89 -16.60 -5.45
C ASP A 187 -15.99 -15.78 -4.77
N PHE A 188 -15.74 -14.52 -4.48
CA PHE A 188 -16.68 -13.69 -3.75
C PHE A 188 -16.49 -12.19 -3.98
N PHE A 189 -17.56 -11.44 -3.76
CA PHE A 189 -17.52 -9.99 -3.61
C PHE A 189 -17.48 -9.61 -2.14
N VAL A 190 -16.74 -8.55 -1.83
CA VAL A 190 -16.77 -7.83 -0.55
C VAL A 190 -17.41 -6.47 -0.78
N ASP A 191 -18.41 -6.10 0.04
CA ASP A 191 -18.96 -4.74 0.00
C ASP A 191 -17.99 -3.73 0.60
N TYR A 192 -17.98 -2.51 0.04
CA TYR A 192 -17.10 -1.48 0.55
C TYR A 192 -17.58 -0.88 1.87
N VAL A 193 -18.82 -0.39 1.86
CA VAL A 193 -19.51 0.16 3.02
C VAL A 193 -21.03 0.05 2.81
N SER A 194 -21.72 -0.36 3.86
CA SER A 194 -23.16 -0.53 3.90
C SER A 194 -23.74 0.12 5.16
N ALA A 195 -25.06 0.35 5.18
CA ALA A 195 -25.74 0.70 6.41
C ALA A 195 -25.67 -0.47 7.41
N ASP A 196 -25.20 -0.20 8.62
CA ASP A 196 -25.08 -1.18 9.70
C ASP A 196 -25.33 -0.50 11.05
N GLU A 197 -26.55 -0.66 11.59
CA GLU A 197 -26.94 -0.10 12.88
C GLU A 197 -26.17 -0.72 14.06
N ALA A 198 -25.46 -1.83 13.86
CA ALA A 198 -24.60 -2.41 14.89
C ALA A 198 -23.27 -1.64 15.04
N LYS A 199 -22.89 -0.81 14.06
CA LYS A 199 -21.64 -0.06 14.05
C LYS A 199 -21.82 1.32 14.68
N PRO A 200 -20.80 1.87 15.38
CA PRO A 200 -20.87 3.19 16.00
C PRO A 200 -21.24 4.33 15.04
N SER A 201 -20.76 4.28 13.79
CA SER A 201 -21.09 5.27 12.76
C SER A 201 -22.47 5.06 12.11
N GLY A 202 -23.10 3.90 12.33
CA GLY A 202 -24.27 3.44 11.58
C GLY A 202 -23.94 2.85 10.21
N TYR A 203 -22.65 2.71 9.88
CA TYR A 203 -22.14 2.16 8.63
C TYR A 203 -20.95 1.23 8.87
N GLY A 204 -20.74 0.26 7.99
CA GLY A 204 -19.59 -0.64 8.02
C GLY A 204 -19.58 -1.58 6.83
N SER A 205 -18.48 -2.31 6.62
CA SER A 205 -18.48 -3.41 5.65
C SER A 205 -19.23 -4.60 6.25
N LEU A 206 -20.12 -5.20 5.45
CA LEU A 206 -20.84 -6.43 5.79
C LEU A 206 -20.14 -7.68 5.22
N GLY A 207 -18.93 -7.50 4.68
CA GLY A 207 -18.06 -8.53 4.16
C GLY A 207 -18.66 -9.24 2.95
N VAL A 208 -18.73 -10.57 3.01
CA VAL A 208 -19.25 -11.42 1.92
C VAL A 208 -20.72 -11.82 2.12
N LEU A 209 -21.34 -11.38 3.22
CA LEU A 209 -22.65 -11.84 3.69
C LEU A 209 -23.75 -10.77 3.61
N GLY A 210 -23.40 -9.51 3.36
CA GLY A 210 -24.36 -8.40 3.28
C GLY A 210 -23.91 -7.30 2.33
N GLY A 211 -24.77 -6.29 2.18
CA GLY A 211 -24.54 -5.20 1.23
C GLY A 211 -24.44 -5.73 -0.21
N GLU A 212 -23.39 -5.29 -0.89
CA GLU A 212 -22.96 -5.75 -2.21
C GLU A 212 -22.09 -7.01 -2.16
N GLY A 213 -21.70 -7.41 -0.95
CA GLY A 213 -20.92 -8.58 -0.65
C GLY A 213 -21.69 -9.85 -0.97
N LYS A 214 -21.00 -10.83 -1.56
CA LYS A 214 -21.63 -12.06 -1.99
C LYS A 214 -20.63 -13.16 -2.28
N MET A 215 -20.85 -14.34 -1.68
CA MET A 215 -20.20 -15.57 -2.13
C MET A 215 -20.72 -16.04 -3.49
N LEU A 216 -19.82 -16.25 -4.44
CA LEU A 216 -20.08 -16.84 -5.76
C LEU A 216 -19.68 -18.32 -5.81
N LEU A 217 -18.59 -18.68 -5.13
CA LEU A 217 -18.07 -20.03 -4.99
C LEU A 217 -17.44 -20.20 -3.60
N GLY A 218 -17.56 -21.41 -3.04
CA GLY A 218 -16.91 -21.79 -1.79
C GLY A 218 -17.81 -21.66 -0.56
N ASP A 219 -17.23 -21.94 0.61
CA ASP A 219 -17.91 -21.79 1.90
C ASP A 219 -17.72 -20.36 2.42
N ALA A 220 -18.82 -19.66 2.71
CA ALA A 220 -18.77 -18.33 3.29
C ALA A 220 -18.08 -18.32 4.66
N GLY A 221 -18.20 -19.41 5.42
CA GLY A 221 -17.55 -19.57 6.72
C GLY A 221 -16.03 -19.66 6.65
N ALA A 222 -15.45 -19.84 5.45
CA ALA A 222 -14.01 -19.76 5.26
C ALA A 222 -13.48 -18.32 5.33
N VAL A 223 -14.31 -17.32 5.04
CA VAL A 223 -13.96 -15.90 5.20
C VAL A 223 -14.25 -15.52 6.65
N VAL A 224 -13.20 -15.52 7.48
CA VAL A 224 -13.33 -15.35 8.93
C VAL A 224 -13.50 -13.89 9.32
N ALA A 225 -12.95 -12.97 8.52
CA ALA A 225 -13.14 -11.53 8.67
C ALA A 225 -12.99 -10.82 7.32
N ALA A 226 -13.65 -9.67 7.20
CA ALA A 226 -13.46 -8.72 6.11
C ALA A 226 -13.67 -7.31 6.66
N THR A 227 -12.85 -6.36 6.22
CA THR A 227 -12.99 -4.94 6.55
C THR A 227 -12.49 -4.08 5.40
N THR A 228 -12.74 -2.77 5.47
CA THR A 228 -12.30 -1.81 4.48
C THR A 228 -11.64 -0.61 5.15
N SER A 229 -10.88 0.19 4.40
CA SER A 229 -10.36 1.46 4.93
C SER A 229 -11.48 2.33 5.48
N LEU A 230 -12.62 2.44 4.78
CA LEU A 230 -13.72 3.28 5.24
C LEU A 230 -14.46 2.72 6.48
N ASP A 231 -14.62 1.39 6.60
CA ASP A 231 -15.14 0.79 7.85
C ASP A 231 -14.20 1.12 9.03
N ARG A 232 -12.89 0.97 8.84
CA ARG A 232 -11.89 1.29 9.88
C ARG A 232 -11.90 2.77 10.22
N ASP A 233 -11.87 3.66 9.23
CA ASP A 233 -11.88 5.10 9.46
C ASP A 233 -13.09 5.51 10.31
N LEU A 234 -14.29 5.08 9.89
CA LEU A 234 -15.53 5.46 10.57
C LEU A 234 -15.68 4.82 11.95
N ASN A 235 -15.25 3.56 12.13
CA ASN A 235 -15.56 2.80 13.34
C ASN A 235 -14.35 2.55 14.24
N ALA A 236 -13.25 2.03 13.70
CA ALA A 236 -12.06 1.69 14.48
C ALA A 236 -11.22 2.93 14.87
N CYS A 237 -11.07 3.88 13.95
CA CYS A 237 -10.35 5.12 14.18
C CYS A 237 -11.19 6.19 14.90
N GLY A 238 -12.50 5.96 15.04
CA GLY A 238 -13.40 6.88 15.73
C GLY A 238 -13.85 8.08 14.92
N TYR A 239 -13.77 8.03 13.59
CA TYR A 239 -14.15 9.13 12.69
C TYR A 239 -15.59 9.02 12.16
N GLY A 240 -16.50 8.39 12.91
CA GLY A 240 -17.89 8.14 12.51
C GLY A 240 -18.76 9.37 12.25
N ALA A 241 -18.25 10.59 12.48
CA ALA A 241 -18.93 11.85 12.15
C ALA A 241 -18.81 12.23 10.66
N TYR A 242 -17.85 11.67 9.93
CA TYR A 242 -17.57 12.03 8.53
C TYR A 242 -18.46 11.26 7.54
N VAL A 243 -19.77 11.21 7.77
CA VAL A 243 -20.77 10.50 6.91
C VAL A 243 -21.46 11.42 5.90
N VAL A 244 -20.93 12.63 5.71
CA VAL A 244 -21.42 13.62 4.73
C VAL A 244 -20.26 14.06 3.86
N ASP A 245 -19.24 14.62 4.50
CA ASP A 245 -17.98 15.04 3.89
C ASP A 245 -16.85 14.26 4.55
N SER A 246 -15.87 13.82 3.75
CA SER A 246 -14.61 13.27 4.27
C SER A 246 -13.76 14.37 4.93
N PRO A 247 -12.74 14.04 5.74
CA PRO A 247 -11.81 15.05 6.23
C PRO A 247 -11.10 15.77 5.08
N GLU A 248 -10.97 17.10 5.16
CA GLU A 248 -10.29 17.92 4.15
C GLU A 248 -8.85 17.46 3.91
N THR A 249 -8.44 17.43 2.65
CA THR A 249 -7.07 17.11 2.22
C THR A 249 -6.74 17.83 0.90
N ASP A 250 -5.47 17.78 0.47
CA ASP A 250 -5.00 18.26 -0.83
C ASP A 250 -4.74 17.11 -1.83
N GLU A 251 -4.29 17.45 -3.04
CA GLU A 251 -3.97 16.48 -4.10
C GLU A 251 -2.80 15.52 -3.75
N SER A 252 -2.04 15.83 -2.70
CA SER A 252 -0.97 15.00 -2.15
C SER A 252 -1.45 14.11 -0.99
N TYR A 253 -2.73 14.18 -0.65
CA TYR A 253 -3.34 13.47 0.48
C TYR A 253 -2.69 13.81 1.84
N THR A 254 -2.34 15.08 2.05
CA THR A 254 -1.81 15.54 3.34
C THR A 254 -2.77 15.17 4.48
N PRO A 255 -2.31 14.45 5.54
CA PRO A 255 -3.18 14.03 6.62
C PRO A 255 -3.91 15.19 7.31
N ASN A 256 -5.21 15.03 7.48
CA ASN A 256 -6.04 16.02 8.17
C ASN A 256 -5.72 16.03 9.68
N PRO A 257 -5.41 17.18 10.32
CA PRO A 257 -5.06 17.20 11.74
C PRO A 257 -6.16 16.70 12.71
N GLN A 258 -7.42 16.71 12.27
CA GLN A 258 -8.59 16.29 13.04
C GLN A 258 -8.92 14.82 12.81
N ALA A 259 -8.40 14.22 11.74
CA ALA A 259 -8.50 12.80 11.43
C ALA A 259 -7.17 12.29 10.86
N PRO A 260 -6.05 12.36 11.63
CA PRO A 260 -4.71 12.11 11.09
C PRO A 260 -4.53 10.65 10.65
N GLY A 261 -5.32 9.74 11.22
CA GLY A 261 -5.32 8.32 10.86
C GLY A 261 -6.23 7.95 9.70
N TRP A 262 -6.91 8.90 9.06
CA TRP A 262 -7.82 8.63 7.94
C TRP A 262 -7.07 8.03 6.74
N ASP A 263 -7.50 6.87 6.27
CA ASP A 263 -6.96 6.26 5.06
C ASP A 263 -7.78 6.67 3.84
N TYR A 264 -7.26 7.66 3.12
CA TYR A 264 -7.85 8.15 1.88
C TYR A 264 -7.84 7.11 0.76
N ARG A 265 -7.09 6.01 0.87
CA ARG A 265 -7.08 4.97 -0.15
C ARG A 265 -8.32 4.10 -0.02
N VAL A 266 -8.81 3.56 -1.12
CA VAL A 266 -9.81 2.49 -1.09
C VAL A 266 -9.09 1.16 -0.90
N VAL A 267 -9.24 0.59 0.30
CA VAL A 267 -8.57 -0.64 0.72
C VAL A 267 -9.61 -1.66 1.16
N TYR A 268 -9.42 -2.90 0.74
CA TYR A 268 -10.16 -4.06 1.23
C TYR A 268 -9.17 -5.02 1.88
N ASP A 269 -9.50 -5.51 3.07
CA ASP A 269 -8.74 -6.54 3.77
C ASP A 269 -9.67 -7.73 4.03
N VAL A 270 -9.22 -8.94 3.69
CA VAL A 270 -9.94 -10.18 3.96
C VAL A 270 -9.04 -11.22 4.62
N TRP A 271 -9.58 -11.91 5.62
CA TRP A 271 -8.93 -13.02 6.28
C TRP A 271 -9.70 -14.29 5.98
N VAL A 272 -8.97 -15.28 5.45
CA VAL A 272 -9.54 -16.55 5.02
C VAL A 272 -8.85 -17.68 5.76
N SER A 273 -9.61 -18.60 6.35
CA SER A 273 -9.05 -19.79 6.99
C SER A 273 -8.27 -20.63 5.97
N ALA A 274 -6.98 -20.86 6.24
CA ALA A 274 -6.10 -21.63 5.34
C ALA A 274 -6.57 -23.08 5.17
N SER A 275 -7.37 -23.61 6.10
CA SER A 275 -7.96 -24.94 5.98
C SER A 275 -8.93 -25.09 4.80
N ALA A 276 -9.45 -23.97 4.26
CA ALA A 276 -10.31 -23.97 3.07
C ALA A 276 -9.61 -24.53 1.83
N PHE A 277 -8.27 -24.41 1.76
CA PHE A 277 -7.46 -24.90 0.65
C PHE A 277 -7.00 -26.36 0.83
N GLY A 278 -7.38 -26.98 1.94
CA GLY A 278 -7.09 -28.38 2.25
C GLY A 278 -5.60 -28.71 2.20
N ALA A 279 -5.28 -29.95 1.84
CA ALA A 279 -3.89 -30.43 1.82
C ALA A 279 -3.04 -29.82 0.69
N ALA A 280 -3.65 -29.13 -0.28
CA ALA A 280 -2.92 -28.44 -1.34
C ALA A 280 -2.33 -27.11 -0.84
N GLY A 281 -2.83 -26.58 0.29
CA GLY A 281 -2.44 -25.26 0.79
C GLY A 281 -2.96 -24.13 -0.09
N PHE A 282 -2.79 -22.89 0.39
CA PHE A 282 -3.11 -21.69 -0.37
C PHE A 282 -2.21 -21.59 -1.61
N GLY A 283 -2.80 -21.21 -2.75
CA GLY A 283 -2.09 -20.97 -4.00
C GLY A 283 -1.90 -19.49 -4.26
N ASP A 284 -2.97 -18.83 -4.70
CA ASP A 284 -2.93 -17.43 -5.12
C ASP A 284 -4.25 -16.70 -4.86
N ALA A 285 -4.20 -15.37 -4.80
CA ALA A 285 -5.34 -14.47 -4.68
C ALA A 285 -5.34 -13.45 -5.82
N THR A 286 -6.36 -13.51 -6.67
CA THR A 286 -6.50 -12.67 -7.86
C THR A 286 -7.69 -11.75 -7.79
N ILE A 287 -7.55 -10.55 -8.34
CA ILE A 287 -8.61 -9.54 -8.46
C ILE A 287 -8.93 -9.37 -9.94
N SER A 288 -10.13 -9.77 -10.33
CA SER A 288 -10.57 -9.69 -11.73
C SER A 288 -11.57 -8.56 -11.99
N TYR A 289 -12.18 -8.03 -10.93
CA TYR A 289 -13.23 -7.03 -11.02
C TYR A 289 -13.23 -6.08 -9.82
N VAL A 290 -13.31 -4.78 -10.11
CA VAL A 290 -13.54 -3.72 -9.13
C VAL A 290 -14.63 -2.77 -9.64
N HIS A 291 -15.56 -2.42 -8.76
CA HIS A 291 -16.60 -1.43 -9.00
C HIS A 291 -16.47 -0.28 -7.99
N ALA A 292 -16.36 0.94 -8.53
CA ALA A 292 -16.26 2.19 -7.81
C ALA A 292 -17.11 3.24 -8.52
N SER A 293 -18.25 3.62 -7.96
CA SER A 293 -19.26 4.45 -8.65
C SER A 293 -19.70 5.63 -7.78
N PRO A 294 -19.30 6.88 -8.11
CA PRO A 294 -18.51 7.25 -9.27
C PRO A 294 -17.01 7.03 -9.08
N SER A 295 -16.33 6.53 -10.12
CA SER A 295 -14.88 6.62 -10.19
C SER A 295 -14.42 7.99 -10.71
N LYS A 296 -13.12 8.28 -10.59
CA LYS A 296 -12.49 9.43 -11.26
C LYS A 296 -12.36 9.24 -12.77
N TYR A 297 -12.63 8.03 -13.27
CA TYR A 297 -12.58 7.68 -14.68
C TYR A 297 -13.99 7.71 -15.31
N PRO A 298 -14.10 7.67 -16.64
CA PRO A 298 -15.41 7.60 -17.32
C PRO A 298 -16.16 6.27 -17.12
N SER A 299 -15.49 5.27 -16.55
CA SER A 299 -16.04 3.94 -16.29
C SER A 299 -15.86 3.62 -14.81
N ASP A 300 -16.98 3.44 -14.12
CA ASP A 300 -17.05 3.05 -12.71
C ASP A 300 -16.59 1.60 -12.45
N THR A 301 -16.27 0.87 -13.51
CA THR A 301 -15.82 -0.50 -13.45
C THR A 301 -14.55 -0.66 -14.24
N LEU A 302 -13.57 -1.32 -13.62
CA LEU A 302 -12.34 -1.72 -14.28
C LEU A 302 -12.23 -3.24 -14.29
N THR A 303 -11.97 -3.78 -15.47
CA THR A 303 -11.36 -5.09 -15.61
C THR A 303 -9.86 -4.89 -15.63
N VAL A 304 -9.17 -5.55 -14.72
CA VAL A 304 -7.73 -5.45 -14.56
C VAL A 304 -7.06 -6.76 -14.92
N THR A 305 -5.78 -6.69 -15.29
CA THR A 305 -4.95 -7.87 -15.54
C THR A 305 -3.74 -7.81 -14.61
N PRO A 306 -3.36 -8.92 -13.96
CA PRO A 306 -2.14 -8.97 -13.15
C PRO A 306 -0.90 -8.78 -14.03
N GLY A 307 0.11 -8.14 -13.46
CA GLY A 307 1.41 -7.90 -14.06
C GLY A 307 2.47 -7.60 -13.01
N PRO A 308 3.76 -7.62 -13.38
CA PRO A 308 4.83 -7.35 -12.44
C PRO A 308 4.66 -5.95 -11.85
N CYS A 309 4.90 -5.81 -10.54
CA CYS A 309 4.95 -4.49 -9.94
C CYS A 309 6.14 -3.70 -10.51
N PRO A 310 5.99 -2.37 -10.71
CA PRO A 310 7.12 -1.55 -11.12
C PRO A 310 8.23 -1.71 -10.08
N PRO A 311 9.50 -1.79 -10.51
CA PRO A 311 10.60 -1.79 -9.55
C PRO A 311 10.48 -0.54 -8.70
N THR A 312 10.75 -0.65 -7.40
CA THR A 312 10.98 0.53 -6.57
C THR A 312 12.14 1.28 -7.21
N THR A 313 11.86 2.39 -7.87
CA THR A 313 12.91 3.28 -8.33
C THR A 313 13.60 3.79 -7.08
N CYS A 314 14.74 3.19 -6.72
CA CYS A 314 15.76 3.93 -6.02
C CYS A 314 16.06 5.12 -6.93
N GLU A 315 15.65 6.33 -6.56
CA GLU A 315 16.05 7.52 -7.31
C GLU A 315 17.58 7.58 -7.27
N GLY A 316 18.23 7.16 -8.36
CA GLY A 316 19.67 6.96 -8.40
C GLY A 316 20.14 6.14 -9.60
N GLU A 317 19.48 6.22 -10.75
CA GLU A 317 20.14 5.85 -12.00
C GLU A 317 20.74 7.12 -12.61
N ASP A 318 21.97 7.45 -12.19
CA ASP A 318 22.82 8.33 -12.98
C ASP A 318 22.95 7.73 -14.40
N PRO A 319 22.68 8.48 -15.48
CA PRO A 319 22.85 7.96 -16.83
C PRO A 319 24.31 7.55 -17.04
N PRO A 320 24.56 6.49 -17.83
CA PRO A 320 25.89 5.92 -17.97
C PRO A 320 26.88 6.99 -18.41
N ALA A 321 27.96 7.15 -17.62
CA ALA A 321 29.05 8.06 -17.89
C ALA A 321 29.57 7.83 -19.32
N GLY A 322 29.25 8.77 -20.21
CA GLY A 322 29.86 8.84 -21.52
C GLY A 322 31.34 9.09 -21.34
N GLU A 323 32.17 8.23 -21.93
CA GLU A 323 33.61 8.45 -22.04
C GLU A 323 33.88 9.80 -22.71
N GLY A 324 34.45 10.73 -21.96
CA GLY A 324 34.83 12.04 -22.47
C GLY A 324 35.57 12.86 -21.43
N GLY A 325 36.89 12.66 -21.34
CA GLY A 325 37.75 13.41 -20.43
C GLY A 325 37.83 14.91 -20.74
N GLY A 326 37.97 15.71 -19.67
CA GLY A 326 38.31 17.14 -19.72
C GLY A 326 38.25 17.77 -18.31
N ASP A 327 39.41 18.16 -17.80
CA ASP A 327 39.72 18.76 -16.48
C ASP A 327 39.20 20.23 -16.31
N PRO A 328 39.40 20.93 -15.17
CA PRO A 328 38.38 21.41 -14.24
C PRO A 328 38.09 22.92 -14.39
N GLY A 329 36.88 23.39 -14.08
CA GLY A 329 36.61 24.82 -14.18
C GLY A 329 35.31 25.28 -13.57
N GLU A 330 35.45 25.97 -12.43
CA GLU A 330 34.55 26.99 -11.87
C GLU A 330 33.08 26.62 -11.63
N GLU A 331 32.79 26.31 -10.36
CA GLU A 331 31.53 26.72 -9.73
C GLU A 331 31.27 28.22 -9.96
N PRO A 332 30.00 28.60 -10.20
CA PRO A 332 29.22 29.05 -9.06
C PRO A 332 27.75 28.62 -9.07
N GLY A 333 27.28 28.11 -7.93
CA GLY A 333 26.05 28.61 -7.32
C GLY A 333 24.83 27.69 -7.34
N GLY A 334 24.66 26.99 -6.22
CA GLY A 334 23.36 26.94 -5.51
C GLY A 334 22.39 25.85 -5.93
N GLY A 335 22.82 24.59 -5.89
CA GLY A 335 21.91 23.49 -5.57
C GLY A 335 21.93 23.30 -4.06
N GLU A 336 20.78 23.44 -3.40
CA GLU A 336 20.65 23.09 -1.99
C GLU A 336 20.77 21.56 -1.86
N GLU A 337 22.02 21.09 -1.81
CA GLU A 337 22.32 19.75 -1.31
C GLU A 337 21.82 19.71 0.13
N CYS A 338 20.92 18.75 0.40
CA CYS A 338 20.55 18.36 1.75
C CYS A 338 21.82 18.06 2.58
N LYS A 339 21.69 18.06 3.90
CA LYS A 339 22.79 17.92 4.86
C LYS A 339 22.70 16.57 5.54
N ASP A 340 23.83 15.85 5.53
CA ASP A 340 23.97 14.62 6.29
C ASP A 340 23.85 14.85 7.81
N SER A 341 23.65 13.78 8.57
CA SER A 341 23.63 13.80 10.03
C SER A 341 24.86 14.54 10.60
N GLY A 342 24.60 15.55 11.43
CA GLY A 342 25.62 16.45 11.98
C GLY A 342 25.85 17.73 11.17
N GLY A 343 25.22 17.89 10.00
CA GLY A 343 25.26 19.11 9.20
C GLY A 343 24.36 20.22 9.75
N GLU A 344 24.73 21.48 9.50
CA GLU A 344 23.94 22.64 9.93
C GLU A 344 22.65 22.76 9.12
N CYS A 345 21.53 22.97 9.80
CA CYS A 345 20.20 23.03 9.18
C CYS A 345 19.35 24.16 9.77
N THR A 346 18.32 24.55 9.04
CA THR A 346 17.29 25.51 9.48
C THR A 346 15.87 24.93 9.47
N ALA A 347 15.65 23.85 8.70
CA ALA A 347 14.41 23.09 8.61
C ALA A 347 14.69 21.59 8.44
N ASN A 348 13.72 20.73 8.74
CA ASN A 348 13.87 19.27 8.59
C ASN A 348 14.13 18.84 7.14
N ALA A 349 13.58 19.58 6.17
CA ALA A 349 13.82 19.34 4.74
C ALA A 349 15.28 19.61 4.32
N ASP A 350 16.07 20.28 5.16
CA ASP A 350 17.49 20.49 4.91
C ASP A 350 18.30 19.22 5.22
N CYS A 351 17.73 18.18 5.84
CA CYS A 351 18.43 16.95 6.22
C CYS A 351 18.22 15.85 5.17
N CYS A 352 19.30 15.15 4.80
CA CYS A 352 19.25 14.15 3.71
C CYS A 352 18.53 12.85 4.06
N TRP A 353 18.42 12.53 5.34
CA TRP A 353 17.89 11.26 5.81
C TRP A 353 16.49 11.48 6.37
N ASP A 354 15.51 10.71 5.91
CA ASP A 354 14.12 10.79 6.42
C ASP A 354 14.00 10.49 7.93
N SER A 355 15.03 9.84 8.50
CA SER A 355 15.17 9.58 9.94
C SER A 355 15.77 10.74 10.73
N ASP A 356 16.25 11.80 10.08
CA ASP A 356 16.92 12.92 10.72
C ASP A 356 16.00 14.14 10.80
N VAL A 357 16.02 14.82 11.95
CA VAL A 357 15.29 16.07 12.16
C VAL A 357 16.25 17.19 12.51
N CYS A 358 15.91 18.42 12.11
CA CYS A 358 16.72 19.59 12.40
C CYS A 358 16.51 20.03 13.85
N LEU A 359 17.43 19.61 14.73
CA LEU A 359 17.34 19.88 16.17
C LEU A 359 18.49 20.78 16.62
N GLY A 360 18.17 21.96 17.14
CA GLY A 360 19.18 22.93 17.60
C GLY A 360 20.05 23.51 16.48
N GLY A 361 19.58 23.44 15.23
CA GLY A 361 20.31 23.91 14.05
C GLY A 361 21.25 22.86 13.45
N VAL A 362 21.11 21.60 13.84
CA VAL A 362 21.91 20.47 13.32
C VAL A 362 21.01 19.29 12.98
N CYS A 363 21.25 18.62 11.85
CA CYS A 363 20.55 17.39 11.49
C CYS A 363 20.94 16.27 12.45
N GLN A 364 19.96 15.68 13.15
CA GLN A 364 20.21 14.62 14.11
C GLN A 364 19.21 13.46 13.92
N PRO A 365 19.66 12.19 14.06
CA PRO A 365 18.77 11.04 14.04
C PRO A 365 17.70 11.14 15.12
N PHE A 366 16.46 10.89 14.75
CA PHE A 366 15.34 10.87 15.67
C PHE A 366 15.28 9.52 16.39
N ASP A 367 16.01 9.41 17.50
CA ASP A 367 15.85 8.28 18.43
C ASP A 367 14.55 8.47 19.23
N VAL A 368 13.50 7.73 18.87
CA VAL A 368 12.34 7.53 19.75
C VAL A 368 12.79 6.65 20.92
N PRO A 369 12.72 7.11 22.18
CA PRO A 369 12.98 6.23 23.30
C PRO A 369 11.97 5.08 23.31
N GLN A 370 12.47 3.84 23.36
CA GLN A 370 11.66 2.63 23.60
C GLN A 370 10.87 2.71 24.91
#